data_AF-A0A485KWJ7-F1
#
_entry.id   AF-A0A485KWJ7-F1
#
_cell.length_a   1.000
_cell.length_b   1.000
_cell.length_c   1.000
_cell.angle_alpha   90.00
_cell.angle_beta   90.00
_cell.angle_gamma   90.00
#
_symmetry.space_group_name_H-M   'P 1'
#
loop_
_entity.id
_entity.type
_entity.pdbx_description
1 polymer ?
#
loop_
_entity_poly.entity_id
_entity_poly.type
_entity_poly.pdbx_seq_one_letter_code
_entity_poly.pdbx_strand_id
1 'polypeptide(L)'
;MAGNSALKRKRNHSDDEKLNHTASVQFNRELKKLKSFEMQKLVKTLTKDPNNSGMLAQVELLKSLDVAHLARRAMLSLGLDPPEKKGKTESSEALKVLEASMLKNKRLAPFMETWKAKANERAKKLFEAENAILKQSREAEKANGGGRRATTSTAESMFVGSLSGVGENSGFEDDIADFLGENKKKNRPGQRARKQKALMEEQRKTGKVAPGGLSSFREKKAPAGSERPPRPTTTQDRSGPRGRSDGGGVRPPRPGSTQDRKGPRSHDADGGGRPPRPGSFSQGDRPERKPMAAPRPSKPVRAKVEDKSHPSWAAKQAQKDKEKVDIHAFTGKKVVFDD
;
A
#
# COMPACT_ATOMS: atom_id res chain seq x y z
N MET A 1 11.38 -13.04 47.36
CA MET A 1 11.63 -12.14 46.20
C MET A 1 11.38 -12.92 44.92
N ALA A 2 10.19 -12.79 44.33
CA ALA A 2 9.86 -13.47 43.09
C ALA A 2 10.36 -12.61 41.91
N GLY A 3 11.37 -13.10 41.20
CA GLY A 3 11.90 -12.44 40.02
C GLY A 3 10.87 -12.49 38.88
N ASN A 4 10.34 -11.34 38.49
CA ASN A 4 9.63 -11.16 37.24
C ASN A 4 10.62 -11.34 36.08
N SER A 5 10.98 -12.57 35.75
CA SER A 5 11.66 -12.91 34.50
C SER A 5 10.64 -12.69 33.38
N ALA A 6 10.55 -11.45 32.92
CA ALA A 6 9.77 -11.05 31.77
C ALA A 6 10.33 -11.78 30.55
N LEU A 7 9.76 -12.96 30.26
CA LEU A 7 9.93 -13.62 28.98
C LEU A 7 9.54 -12.61 27.91
N LYS A 8 10.55 -12.05 27.23
CA LYS A 8 10.40 -11.19 26.06
C LYS A 8 9.74 -12.03 24.97
N ARG A 9 8.41 -12.13 25.00
CA ARG A 9 7.64 -12.69 23.89
C ARG A 9 7.96 -11.81 22.69
N LYS A 10 8.55 -12.40 21.65
CA LYS A 10 8.78 -11.73 20.37
C LYS A 10 7.41 -11.27 19.87
N ARG A 11 7.16 -9.96 19.93
CA ARG A 11 5.93 -9.39 19.36
C ARG A 11 6.01 -9.60 17.86
N ASN A 12 5.02 -10.31 17.31
CA ASN A 12 4.90 -10.45 15.86
C ASN A 12 4.40 -9.11 15.32
N HIS A 13 5.30 -8.37 14.67
CA HIS A 13 4.95 -7.14 13.98
C HIS A 13 4.11 -7.46 12.75
N SER A 14 3.01 -6.72 12.56
CA SER A 14 2.24 -6.77 11.32
C SER A 14 3.12 -6.28 10.16
N ASP A 15 2.82 -6.72 8.94
CA ASP A 15 3.57 -6.26 7.76
C ASP A 15 3.45 -4.74 7.56
N ASP A 16 2.35 -4.18 8.04
CA ASP A 16 2.06 -2.76 8.17
C ASP A 16 3.04 -2.02 9.06
N GLU A 17 3.30 -2.55 10.27
CA GLU A 17 4.29 -2.00 11.20
C GLU A 17 5.71 -2.09 10.60
N LYS A 18 6.04 -3.20 9.93
CA LYS A 18 7.35 -3.36 9.28
C LYS A 18 7.53 -2.37 8.13
N LEU A 19 6.51 -2.16 7.31
CA LEU A 19 6.54 -1.21 6.21
C LEU A 19 6.70 0.23 6.74
N ASN A 20 5.92 0.60 7.75
CA ASN A 20 6.01 1.93 8.38
C ASN A 20 7.39 2.15 9.03
N HIS A 21 7.90 1.16 9.77
CA HIS A 21 9.24 1.23 10.36
C HIS A 21 10.33 1.39 9.28
N THR A 22 10.23 0.63 8.20
CA THR A 22 11.18 0.71 7.08
C THR A 22 11.12 2.09 6.41
N ALA A 23 9.92 2.63 6.18
CA ALA A 23 9.71 3.97 5.66
C ALA A 23 10.37 5.02 6.56
N SER A 24 10.04 4.98 7.86
CA SER A 24 10.55 5.90 8.86
C SER A 24 12.08 5.92 8.92
N VAL A 25 12.72 4.75 8.95
CA VAL A 25 14.18 4.64 8.97
C VAL A 25 14.82 5.24 7.72
N GLN A 26 14.25 4.98 6.55
CA GLN A 26 14.77 5.51 5.30
C GLN A 26 14.54 7.02 5.17
N PHE A 27 13.35 7.53 5.51
CA PHE A 27 13.06 8.97 5.58
C PHE A 27 14.03 9.70 6.50
N ASN A 28 14.24 9.18 7.70
CA ASN A 28 15.18 9.76 8.67
C ASN A 28 16.61 9.82 8.11
N ARG A 29 17.06 8.79 7.40
CA ARG A 29 18.40 8.76 6.79
C ARG A 29 18.53 9.81 5.68
N GLU A 30 17.57 9.88 4.77
CA GLU A 30 17.62 10.83 3.65
C GLU A 30 17.47 12.28 4.13
N LEU A 31 16.56 12.55 5.06
CA LEU A 31 16.40 13.88 5.63
C LEU A 31 17.63 14.34 6.42
N LYS A 32 18.34 13.44 7.13
CA LYS A 32 19.61 13.77 7.78
C LYS A 32 20.68 14.16 6.77
N LYS A 33 20.82 13.41 5.68
CA LYS A 33 21.76 13.75 4.59
C LYS A 33 21.42 15.12 4.01
N LEU A 34 20.14 15.37 3.76
CA LEU A 34 19.66 16.62 3.19
C LEU A 34 19.91 17.82 4.12
N LYS A 35 19.57 17.69 5.41
CA LYS A 35 19.88 18.68 6.45
C LYS A 35 21.38 18.97 6.52
N SER A 36 22.23 17.95 6.50
CA SER A 36 23.69 18.13 6.52
C SER A 36 24.21 18.84 5.28
N PHE A 37 23.67 18.52 4.10
CA PHE A 37 24.05 19.14 2.84
C PHE A 37 23.67 20.62 2.79
N GLU A 38 22.45 20.96 3.22
CA GLU A 38 21.99 22.35 3.28
C GLU A 38 22.80 23.15 4.30
N MET A 39 23.06 22.58 5.48
CA MET A 39 23.90 23.22 6.49
C MET A 39 25.32 23.48 5.98
N GLN A 40 25.95 22.50 5.30
CA GLN A 40 27.28 22.69 4.68
C GLN A 40 27.26 23.79 3.62
N LYS A 41 26.20 23.86 2.81
CA LYS A 41 26.03 24.91 1.80
C LYS A 41 25.99 26.30 2.46
N LEU A 42 25.18 26.47 3.51
CA LEU A 42 25.05 27.73 4.24
C LEU A 42 26.34 28.13 4.96
N VAL A 43 27.03 27.17 5.59
CA VAL A 43 28.32 27.42 6.25
C VAL A 43 29.37 27.86 5.23
N LYS A 44 29.44 27.22 4.06
CA LYS A 44 30.38 27.61 2.99
C LYS A 44 30.10 29.00 2.41
N THR A 45 28.85 29.46 2.43
CA THR A 45 28.51 30.85 2.07
C THR A 45 28.86 31.83 3.19
N LEU A 46 28.63 31.46 4.45
CA LEU A 46 29.00 32.27 5.61
C LEU A 46 30.52 32.44 5.77
N THR A 47 31.33 31.48 5.31
CA THR A 47 32.79 31.66 5.28
C THR A 47 33.24 32.75 4.30
N LYS A 48 32.40 33.12 3.33
CA LYS A 48 32.66 34.25 2.42
C LYS A 48 32.15 35.56 3.04
N ASP A 49 30.93 35.52 3.58
CA ASP A 49 30.25 36.68 4.14
C ASP A 49 29.81 36.41 5.59
N PRO A 50 30.71 36.56 6.59
CA PRO A 50 30.42 36.17 7.97
C PRO A 50 29.35 37.05 8.64
N ASN A 51 29.13 38.26 8.14
CA ASN A 51 28.19 39.23 8.72
C ASN A 51 26.73 39.08 8.20
N ASN A 52 26.44 38.05 7.40
CA ASN A 52 25.09 37.84 6.87
C ASN A 52 24.16 37.22 7.94
N SER A 53 23.45 38.08 8.68
CA SER A 53 22.52 37.70 9.75
C SER A 53 21.40 36.76 9.30
N GLY A 54 20.91 36.89 8.07
CA GLY A 54 19.87 36.01 7.51
C GLY A 54 20.34 34.57 7.35
N MET A 55 21.59 34.37 6.93
CA MET A 55 22.17 33.03 6.77
C MET A 55 22.49 32.39 8.13
N LEU A 56 22.90 33.18 9.12
CA LEU A 56 23.08 32.72 10.50
C LEU A 56 21.76 32.22 11.10
N ALA A 57 20.67 32.99 10.93
CA ALA A 57 19.34 32.58 11.38
C ALA A 57 18.87 31.28 10.69
N GLN A 58 19.12 31.12 9.39
CA GLN A 58 18.81 29.88 8.68
C GLN A 58 19.60 28.67 9.20
N VAL A 59 20.88 28.85 9.55
CA VAL A 59 21.69 27.79 10.16
C VAL A 59 21.13 27.38 11.52
N GLU A 60 20.68 28.33 12.33
CA GLU A 60 20.05 28.06 13.63
C GLU A 60 18.70 27.34 13.49
N LEU A 61 17.87 27.75 12.54
CA LEU A 61 16.63 27.04 12.20
C LEU A 61 16.91 25.61 11.72
N LEU A 62 17.90 25.41 10.87
CA LEU A 62 18.29 24.06 10.44
C LEU A 62 18.81 23.22 11.60
N LYS A 63 19.55 23.79 12.56
CA LYS A 63 20.01 23.08 13.77
C LYS A 63 18.82 22.61 14.61
N SER A 64 17.85 23.48 14.88
CA SER A 64 16.65 23.19 15.69
C SER A 64 15.63 22.27 15.01
N LEU A 65 15.71 22.08 13.70
CA LEU A 65 14.81 21.19 12.95
C LEU A 65 14.88 19.73 13.44
N ASP A 66 13.75 19.21 13.95
CA ASP A 66 13.60 17.80 14.31
C ASP A 66 13.32 16.94 13.06
N VAL A 67 14.32 16.14 12.68
CA VAL A 67 14.24 15.24 11.53
C VAL A 67 13.19 14.14 11.76
N ALA A 68 12.96 13.70 12.99
CA ALA A 68 11.98 12.68 13.30
C ALA A 68 10.55 13.21 13.12
N HIS A 69 10.30 14.46 13.53
CA HIS A 69 9.04 15.14 13.25
C HIS A 69 8.80 15.29 11.74
N LEU A 70 9.82 15.72 11.00
CA LEU A 70 9.72 15.87 9.54
C LEU A 70 9.48 14.54 8.82
N ALA A 71 10.15 13.46 9.25
CA ALA A 71 9.93 12.13 8.72
C ALA A 71 8.49 11.65 8.96
N ARG A 72 7.95 11.87 10.18
CA ARG A 72 6.54 11.58 10.49
C ARG A 72 5.58 12.38 9.62
N ARG A 73 5.84 13.67 9.42
CA ARG A 73 5.02 14.53 8.55
C ARG A 73 5.04 14.04 7.09
N ALA A 74 6.19 13.58 6.60
CA ALA A 74 6.30 12.93 5.29
C ALA A 74 5.44 11.65 5.22
N MET A 75 5.55 10.76 6.21
CA MET A 75 4.77 9.52 6.26
C MET A 75 3.26 9.78 6.38
N LEU A 76 2.84 10.79 7.15
CA LEU A 76 1.44 11.22 7.25
C LEU A 76 0.90 11.69 5.90
N SER A 77 1.68 12.45 5.13
CA SER A 77 1.27 12.87 3.77
C SER A 77 1.11 11.71 2.79
N LEU A 78 1.71 10.55 3.10
CA LEU A 78 1.59 9.31 2.34
C LEU A 78 0.50 8.38 2.89
N GLY A 79 -0.16 8.74 4.01
CA GLY A 79 -1.13 7.87 4.68
C GLY A 79 -0.54 6.61 5.31
N LEU A 80 0.78 6.58 5.56
CA LEU A 80 1.46 5.42 6.15
C LEU A 80 1.42 5.40 7.68
N ASP A 81 1.22 6.57 8.30
CA ASP A 81 1.17 6.74 9.74
C ASP A 81 -0.25 7.13 10.16
N PRO A 82 -0.85 6.49 11.17
CA PRO A 82 -2.13 6.93 11.69
C PRO A 82 -2.00 8.33 12.31
N PRO A 83 -3.00 9.22 12.14
CA PRO A 83 -2.96 10.52 12.77
C PRO A 83 -3.00 10.33 14.29
N GLU A 84 -1.87 10.53 14.97
CA GLU A 84 -1.87 10.62 16.43
C GLU A 84 -2.81 11.76 16.86
N LYS A 85 -3.47 11.59 18.01
CA LYS A 85 -4.28 12.65 18.63
C LYS A 85 -3.37 13.86 18.80
N LYS A 86 -3.57 14.87 17.95
CA LYS A 86 -2.69 16.02 17.78
C LYS A 86 -2.55 16.75 19.12
N GLY A 87 -1.45 16.52 19.83
CA GLY A 87 -0.92 17.56 20.70
C GLY A 87 -0.61 18.74 19.79
N LYS A 88 -1.17 19.92 20.08
CA LYS A 88 -0.83 21.15 19.35
C LYS A 88 0.65 21.45 19.57
N THR A 89 1.52 20.91 18.72
CA THR A 89 2.91 21.36 18.66
C THR A 89 2.90 22.64 17.84
N GLU A 90 2.90 23.78 18.54
CA GLU A 90 3.00 25.10 17.91
C GLU A 90 4.43 25.29 17.37
N SER A 91 4.71 24.74 16.19
CA SER A 91 5.95 25.07 15.48
C SER A 91 5.85 26.48 14.88
N SER A 92 6.95 27.22 14.99
CA SER A 92 7.06 28.57 14.40
C SER A 92 6.80 28.53 12.89
N GLU A 93 6.27 29.60 12.34
CA GLU A 93 5.96 29.68 10.90
C GLU A 93 7.21 29.48 10.03
N ALA A 94 8.36 30.01 10.47
CA ALA A 94 9.64 29.82 9.80
C ALA A 94 10.03 28.33 9.71
N LEU A 95 9.81 27.55 10.78
CA LEU A 95 10.05 26.10 10.75
C LEU A 95 9.10 25.40 9.78
N LYS A 96 7.81 25.77 9.75
CA LYS A 96 6.85 25.18 8.80
C LYS A 96 7.23 25.45 7.34
N VAL A 97 7.72 26.64 7.02
CA VAL A 97 8.20 26.99 5.68
C VAL A 97 9.45 26.18 5.33
N LEU A 98 10.40 26.06 6.26
CA LEU A 98 11.61 25.24 6.09
C LEU A 98 11.26 23.76 5.89
N GLU A 99 10.36 23.20 6.70
CA GLU A 99 9.85 21.83 6.56
C GLU A 99 9.23 21.60 5.17
N ALA A 100 8.38 22.52 4.71
CA ALA A 100 7.77 22.44 3.39
C ALA A 100 8.81 22.49 2.27
N SER A 101 9.87 23.30 2.42
CA SER A 101 10.99 23.36 1.48
C SER A 101 11.77 22.04 1.43
N MET A 102 12.09 21.46 2.60
CA MET A 102 12.79 20.19 2.72
C MET A 102 12.02 19.03 2.07
N LEU A 103 10.70 18.99 2.26
CA LEU A 103 9.84 17.96 1.67
C LEU A 103 9.69 18.09 0.15
N LYS A 104 9.80 19.31 -0.38
CA LYS A 104 9.77 19.60 -1.83
C LYS A 104 11.14 19.47 -2.49
N ASN A 105 12.18 19.10 -1.74
CA ASN A 105 13.52 19.02 -2.29
C ASN A 105 13.59 17.94 -3.39
N LYS A 106 14.21 18.28 -4.52
CA LYS A 106 14.34 17.40 -5.70
C LYS A 106 14.95 16.03 -5.38
N ARG A 107 15.84 15.95 -4.38
CA ARG A 107 16.44 14.67 -3.95
C ARG A 107 15.44 13.75 -3.24
N LEU A 108 14.46 14.31 -2.55
CA LEU A 108 13.44 13.55 -1.82
C LEU A 108 12.26 13.17 -2.71
N ALA A 109 12.01 13.88 -3.81
CA ALA A 109 10.91 13.61 -4.75
C ALA A 109 10.82 12.14 -5.22
N PRO A 110 11.87 11.52 -5.81
CA PRO A 110 11.78 10.13 -6.24
C PRO A 110 11.55 9.19 -5.05
N PHE A 111 12.09 9.53 -3.89
CA PHE A 111 11.89 8.77 -2.67
C PHE A 111 10.42 8.81 -2.21
N MET A 112 9.79 9.99 -2.22
CA MET A 112 8.37 10.16 -1.92
C MET A 112 7.48 9.37 -2.90
N GLU A 113 7.80 9.39 -4.19
CA GLU A 113 7.06 8.63 -5.21
C GLU A 113 7.13 7.12 -4.99
N THR A 114 8.31 6.58 -4.67
CA THR A 114 8.46 5.14 -4.39
C THR A 114 7.62 4.70 -3.19
N TRP A 115 7.56 5.52 -2.14
CA TRP A 115 6.76 5.21 -0.95
C TRP A 115 5.27 5.44 -1.17
N LYS A 116 4.89 6.43 -1.98
CA LYS A 116 3.51 6.62 -2.43
C LYS A 116 3.02 5.41 -3.22
N ALA A 117 3.84 4.87 -4.13
CA ALA A 117 3.51 3.67 -4.88
C ALA A 117 3.31 2.46 -3.96
N LYS A 118 4.22 2.24 -2.99
CA LYS A 118 4.08 1.16 -2.00
C LYS A 118 2.86 1.33 -1.09
N ALA A 119 2.57 2.55 -0.64
CA ALA A 119 1.39 2.85 0.15
C ALA A 119 0.10 2.53 -0.64
N ASN A 120 0.06 2.92 -1.91
CA ASN A 120 -1.07 2.61 -2.80
C ASN A 120 -1.22 1.12 -3.06
N GLU A 121 -0.12 0.38 -3.28
CA GLU A 121 -0.15 -1.08 -3.45
C GLU A 121 -0.71 -1.76 -2.20
N ARG A 122 -0.28 -1.32 -1.01
CA ARG A 122 -0.80 -1.83 0.26
C ARG A 122 -2.27 -1.51 0.44
N ALA A 123 -2.70 -0.28 0.15
CA ALA A 123 -4.11 0.10 0.22
C ALA A 123 -4.98 -0.76 -0.71
N LYS A 124 -4.50 -1.06 -1.92
CA LYS A 124 -5.16 -1.99 -2.85
C LYS A 124 -5.27 -3.40 -2.28
N LYS A 125 -4.20 -3.93 -1.69
CA LYS A 125 -4.22 -5.28 -1.06
C LYS A 125 -5.20 -5.36 0.11
N LEU A 126 -5.27 -4.33 0.95
CA LEU A 126 -6.24 -4.28 2.05
C LEU A 126 -7.67 -4.26 1.51
N PHE A 127 -7.94 -3.47 0.47
CA PHE A 127 -9.25 -3.40 -0.16
C PHE A 127 -9.65 -4.73 -0.84
N GLU A 128 -8.72 -5.41 -1.50
CA GLU A 128 -8.97 -6.74 -2.08
C GLU A 128 -9.23 -7.80 -1.00
N ALA A 129 -8.47 -7.78 0.10
CA ALA A 129 -8.67 -8.69 1.23
C ALA A 129 -10.03 -8.47 1.91
N GLU A 130 -10.42 -7.22 2.14
CA GLU A 130 -11.73 -6.88 2.70
C GLU A 130 -12.88 -7.34 1.78
N ASN A 131 -12.77 -7.07 0.47
CA ASN A 131 -13.75 -7.55 -0.50
C ASN A 131 -13.81 -9.09 -0.56
N ALA A 132 -12.68 -9.78 -0.41
CA ALA A 132 -12.65 -11.24 -0.35
C ALA A 132 -13.39 -11.75 0.90
N ILE A 133 -13.19 -11.12 2.06
CA ILE A 133 -13.90 -11.47 3.30
C ILE A 133 -15.40 -11.22 3.15
N LEU A 134 -15.80 -10.06 2.60
CA LEU A 134 -17.22 -9.76 2.36
C LEU A 134 -17.86 -10.75 1.39
N LYS A 135 -17.13 -11.19 0.37
CA LYS A 135 -17.59 -12.22 -0.57
C LYS A 135 -17.73 -13.58 0.13
N GLN A 136 -16.76 -13.98 0.94
CA GLN A 136 -16.83 -15.20 1.74
C GLN A 136 -18.01 -15.17 2.72
N SER A 137 -18.27 -14.05 3.38
CA SER A 137 -19.42 -13.89 4.28
C SER A 137 -20.76 -14.05 3.54
N ARG A 138 -20.89 -13.46 2.34
CA ARG A 138 -22.10 -13.62 1.49
C ARG A 138 -22.28 -15.06 1.01
N GLU A 139 -21.20 -15.76 0.69
CA GLU A 139 -21.23 -17.17 0.31
C GLU A 139 -21.58 -18.08 1.49
N ALA A 140 -21.03 -17.79 2.68
CA ALA A 140 -21.35 -18.49 3.92
C ALA A 140 -22.83 -18.30 4.32
N GLU A 141 -23.38 -17.09 4.19
CA GLU A 141 -24.79 -16.80 4.45
C GLU A 141 -25.71 -17.58 3.50
N LYS A 142 -25.36 -17.65 2.20
CA LYS A 142 -26.08 -18.48 1.23
C LYS A 142 -25.99 -19.98 1.57
N ALA A 143 -24.83 -20.45 2.00
CA ALA A 143 -24.60 -21.85 2.36
C ALA A 143 -25.33 -22.27 3.65
N ASN A 144 -25.47 -21.36 4.63
CA ASN A 144 -26.15 -21.62 5.90
C ASN A 144 -27.68 -21.54 5.82
N GLY A 145 -28.25 -21.45 4.62
CA GLY A 145 -29.68 -21.64 4.39
C GLY A 145 -30.46 -20.33 4.30
N GLY A 146 -30.36 -19.68 3.14
CA GLY A 146 -31.37 -18.73 2.63
C GLY A 146 -32.75 -19.36 2.37
N GLY A 147 -33.20 -20.26 3.26
CA GLY A 147 -34.44 -21.02 3.18
C GLY A 147 -35.42 -20.74 4.33
N ARG A 148 -35.13 -19.82 5.25
CA ARG A 148 -36.17 -19.28 6.13
C ARG A 148 -36.59 -17.89 5.64
N ARG A 149 -37.55 -17.90 4.71
CA ARG A 149 -38.43 -16.75 4.46
C ARG A 149 -38.97 -16.29 5.82
N ALA A 150 -38.47 -15.17 6.32
CA ALA A 150 -39.20 -14.38 7.30
C ALA A 150 -40.35 -13.70 6.54
N THR A 151 -41.40 -14.46 6.28
CA THR A 151 -42.73 -13.89 6.08
C THR A 151 -43.16 -13.32 7.42
N THR A 152 -43.31 -12.00 7.49
CA THR A 152 -44.36 -11.34 8.29
C THR A 152 -44.72 -12.00 9.63
N SER A 153 -44.04 -11.61 10.72
CA SER A 153 -44.69 -11.56 12.03
C SER A 153 -44.13 -10.38 12.84
N THR A 154 -44.73 -9.22 12.59
CA THR A 154 -45.13 -8.31 13.67
C THR A 154 -45.69 -9.10 14.84
N ALA A 155 -44.95 -9.19 15.95
CA ALA A 155 -45.46 -9.16 17.33
C ALA A 155 -44.34 -9.48 18.32
N GLU A 156 -44.16 -8.57 19.27
CA GLU A 156 -43.86 -8.84 20.68
C GLU A 156 -42.58 -9.61 21.05
N SER A 157 -41.57 -8.84 21.49
CA SER A 157 -40.64 -9.18 22.58
C SER A 157 -39.68 -8.01 22.74
N MET A 158 -40.10 -6.89 23.33
CA MET A 158 -39.98 -6.60 24.77
C MET A 158 -38.59 -6.92 25.35
N PHE A 159 -37.91 -5.87 25.82
CA PHE A 159 -36.66 -5.84 26.60
C PHE A 159 -35.33 -6.00 25.85
N VAL A 160 -34.87 -4.94 25.18
CA VAL A 160 -33.75 -4.07 25.67
C VAL A 160 -33.93 -2.68 25.05
N GLY A 161 -34.93 -1.94 25.53
CA GLY A 161 -35.06 -0.50 25.36
C GLY A 161 -34.72 0.16 26.68
N SER A 162 -33.56 0.82 26.79
CA SER A 162 -33.27 1.84 27.82
C SER A 162 -32.00 2.68 27.53
N LEU A 163 -31.53 2.81 26.28
CA LEU A 163 -30.49 3.81 25.94
C LEU A 163 -30.60 4.41 24.52
N SER A 164 -31.69 4.15 23.78
CA SER A 164 -31.94 4.81 22.48
C SER A 164 -32.96 5.92 22.67
N GLY A 165 -32.49 7.06 23.17
CA GLY A 165 -33.21 8.32 23.03
C GLY A 165 -32.97 8.89 21.63
N VAL A 166 -34.07 9.25 20.96
CA VAL A 166 -34.14 10.05 19.71
C VAL A 166 -33.76 9.25 18.46
N GLY A 167 -34.63 8.84 17.54
CA GLY A 167 -35.97 9.27 17.18
C GLY A 167 -36.06 9.12 15.65
N GLU A 168 -36.81 8.12 15.19
CA GLU A 168 -37.44 8.06 13.87
C GLU A 168 -38.18 9.40 13.61
N ASN A 169 -38.32 9.99 12.42
CA ASN A 169 -38.34 9.51 11.06
C ASN A 169 -38.18 10.71 10.10
N SER A 170 -37.58 10.45 8.94
CA SER A 170 -37.85 11.12 7.65
C SER A 170 -37.88 12.66 7.61
N GLY A 171 -36.75 13.30 7.32
CA GLY A 171 -36.74 14.68 6.80
C GLY A 171 -35.47 15.50 7.03
N PHE A 172 -34.62 15.14 7.98
CA PHE A 172 -33.58 16.06 8.46
C PHE A 172 -32.24 16.03 7.69
N GLU A 173 -32.06 15.05 6.81
CA GLU A 173 -30.80 14.93 6.03
C GLU A 173 -30.73 15.96 4.89
N ASP A 174 -31.85 16.60 4.55
CA ASP A 174 -31.90 17.72 3.60
C ASP A 174 -31.57 19.08 4.23
N ASP A 175 -31.81 19.27 5.55
CA ASP A 175 -31.57 20.54 6.25
C ASP A 175 -30.10 20.75 6.65
N ILE A 176 -29.34 19.66 6.83
CA ILE A 176 -27.88 19.74 7.06
C ILE A 176 -27.14 20.19 5.79
N ALA A 177 -27.67 19.85 4.60
CA ALA A 177 -27.15 20.33 3.32
C ALA A 177 -27.55 21.79 3.03
N ASP A 178 -28.75 22.23 3.47
CA ASP A 178 -29.19 23.61 3.32
C ASP A 178 -28.46 24.56 4.30
N PHE A 179 -27.98 24.07 5.45
CA PHE A 179 -27.12 24.83 6.38
C PHE A 179 -25.69 25.08 5.84
N LEU A 180 -25.19 24.25 4.91
CA LEU A 180 -23.90 24.43 4.25
C LEU A 180 -23.95 25.34 3.00
N GLY A 181 -25.09 25.96 2.72
CA GLY A 181 -25.23 26.96 1.66
C GLY A 181 -25.11 26.40 0.24
N GLU A 182 -25.23 25.08 0.07
CA GLU A 182 -25.21 24.46 -1.26
C GLU A 182 -26.59 24.62 -1.90
N ASN A 183 -26.83 25.81 -2.46
CA ASN A 183 -28.06 26.20 -3.16
C ASN A 183 -28.56 25.07 -4.08
N LYS A 184 -29.56 24.30 -3.63
CA LYS A 184 -30.25 23.26 -4.39
C LYS A 184 -30.92 23.89 -5.61
N LYS A 185 -30.21 23.97 -6.73
CA LYS A 185 -30.81 24.17 -8.05
C LYS A 185 -31.75 22.99 -8.27
N LYS A 186 -33.07 23.21 -8.13
CA LYS A 186 -34.14 22.24 -8.39
C LYS A 186 -33.74 21.39 -9.59
N ASN A 187 -33.50 20.10 -9.34
CA ASN A 187 -33.01 19.18 -10.35
C ASN A 187 -34.03 19.14 -11.48
N ARG A 188 -33.72 19.84 -12.59
CA ARG A 188 -34.61 19.93 -13.75
C ARG A 188 -34.98 18.48 -14.15
N PRO A 189 -36.28 18.17 -14.31
CA PRO A 189 -36.73 16.87 -14.79
C PRO A 189 -35.89 16.48 -16.03
N GLY A 190 -35.20 15.34 -15.94
CA GLY A 190 -34.29 14.88 -16.99
C GLY A 190 -32.80 14.86 -16.65
N GLN A 191 -32.32 15.48 -15.55
CA GLN A 191 -30.91 15.31 -15.13
C GLN A 191 -30.58 13.86 -14.76
N ARG A 192 -31.46 13.19 -14.00
CA ARG A 192 -31.31 11.75 -13.67
C ARG A 192 -31.28 10.88 -14.93
N ALA A 193 -32.15 11.19 -15.91
CA ALA A 193 -32.20 10.46 -17.18
C ALA A 193 -30.92 10.67 -18.02
N ARG A 194 -30.36 11.89 -18.05
CA ARG A 194 -29.08 12.17 -18.73
C ARG A 194 -27.92 11.46 -18.03
N LYS A 195 -27.91 11.43 -16.69
CA LYS A 195 -26.89 10.72 -15.90
C LYS A 195 -26.96 9.21 -16.13
N GLN A 196 -28.17 8.63 -16.19
CA GLN A 196 -28.35 7.22 -16.54
C GLN A 196 -27.97 6.91 -17.99
N LYS A 197 -28.29 7.80 -18.93
CA LYS A 197 -27.91 7.63 -20.35
C LYS A 197 -26.39 7.69 -20.53
N ALA A 198 -25.70 8.63 -19.86
CA ALA A 198 -24.25 8.72 -19.88
C ALA A 198 -23.59 7.46 -19.30
N LEU A 199 -24.13 6.93 -18.19
CA LEU A 199 -23.66 5.68 -17.59
C LEU A 199 -23.82 4.48 -18.55
N MET A 200 -24.96 4.37 -19.24
CA MET A 200 -25.19 3.32 -20.24
C MET A 200 -24.24 3.44 -21.44
N GLU A 201 -23.96 4.66 -21.90
CA GLU A 201 -23.11 4.91 -23.06
C GLU A 201 -21.63 4.65 -22.74
N GLU A 202 -21.20 4.94 -21.52
CA GLU A 202 -19.88 4.54 -21.00
C GLU A 202 -19.74 3.02 -20.87
N GLN A 203 -20.80 2.32 -20.42
CA GLN A 203 -20.82 0.85 -20.39
C GLN A 203 -20.78 0.24 -21.81
N ARG A 204 -21.43 0.86 -22.79
CA ARG A 204 -21.35 0.44 -24.21
C ARG A 204 -19.96 0.66 -24.79
N LYS A 205 -19.32 1.79 -24.50
CA LYS A 205 -17.96 2.11 -24.99
C LYS A 205 -16.88 1.25 -24.35
N THR A 206 -17.06 0.83 -23.10
CA THR A 206 -16.09 0.01 -22.36
C THR A 206 -16.17 -1.48 -22.72
N GLY A 207 -17.12 -1.91 -23.57
CA GLY A 207 -17.20 -3.27 -24.12
C GLY A 207 -17.41 -4.38 -23.07
N LYS A 208 -17.61 -4.01 -21.81
CA LYS A 208 -17.71 -4.94 -20.69
C LYS A 208 -19.18 -5.27 -20.47
N VAL A 209 -19.66 -6.29 -21.17
CA VAL A 209 -20.96 -6.90 -20.92
C VAL A 209 -20.94 -7.41 -19.48
N ALA A 210 -21.77 -6.81 -18.61
CA ALA A 210 -21.94 -7.30 -17.26
C ALA A 210 -22.42 -8.77 -17.32
N PRO A 211 -21.73 -9.71 -16.66
CA PRO A 211 -22.20 -11.09 -16.59
C PRO A 211 -23.34 -11.15 -15.58
N GLY A 212 -24.58 -10.95 -16.03
CA GLY A 212 -25.74 -11.14 -15.18
C GLY A 212 -26.93 -10.27 -15.56
N GLY A 213 -27.83 -10.86 -16.35
CA GLY A 213 -29.27 -10.64 -16.23
C GLY A 213 -29.80 -9.29 -16.69
N LEU A 214 -30.30 -9.25 -17.92
CA LEU A 214 -31.55 -8.57 -18.32
C LEU A 214 -31.87 -8.87 -19.80
N SER A 215 -31.81 -10.13 -20.20
CA SER A 215 -32.36 -10.61 -21.47
C SER A 215 -33.88 -10.80 -21.33
N SER A 216 -34.64 -9.72 -21.12
CA SER A 216 -36.11 -9.75 -21.15
C SER A 216 -36.76 -8.39 -21.45
N PHE A 217 -36.06 -7.47 -22.13
CA PHE A 217 -36.75 -6.34 -22.77
C PHE A 217 -37.01 -6.67 -24.23
N ARG A 218 -38.13 -7.38 -24.41
CA ARG A 218 -38.81 -7.64 -25.68
C ARG A 218 -39.03 -6.32 -26.42
N GLU A 219 -38.30 -6.10 -27.51
CA GLU A 219 -38.56 -5.00 -28.44
C GLU A 219 -39.99 -5.11 -28.98
N LYS A 220 -40.85 -4.16 -28.61
CA LYS A 220 -42.11 -3.92 -29.32
C LYS A 220 -41.76 -3.21 -30.63
N LYS A 221 -41.69 -3.98 -31.72
CA LYS A 221 -41.64 -3.49 -33.10
C LYS A 221 -43.05 -3.05 -33.51
N ALA A 222 -43.21 -1.79 -33.88
CA ALA A 222 -44.44 -1.22 -34.45
C ALA A 222 -44.61 -1.64 -35.93
N PRO A 223 -45.82 -1.50 -36.52
CA PRO A 223 -46.25 -2.27 -37.69
C PRO A 223 -45.92 -1.58 -39.01
N ALA A 224 -45.56 -2.38 -40.02
CA ALA A 224 -45.67 -2.01 -41.43
C ALA A 224 -46.35 -3.18 -42.15
N GLY A 225 -47.49 -2.91 -42.78
CA GLY A 225 -48.24 -3.89 -43.54
C GLY A 225 -47.65 -4.08 -44.94
N SER A 226 -47.76 -5.30 -45.45
CA SER A 226 -48.31 -5.62 -46.77
C SER A 226 -48.15 -7.11 -47.05
N GLU A 227 -49.27 -7.75 -47.35
CA GLU A 227 -49.45 -8.83 -48.33
C GLU A 227 -48.92 -10.26 -48.03
N ARG A 228 -49.92 -11.15 -47.86
CA ARG A 228 -49.93 -12.62 -47.96
C ARG A 228 -49.65 -13.05 -49.43
N PRO A 229 -49.25 -14.32 -49.74
CA PRO A 229 -50.07 -15.52 -49.48
C PRO A 229 -49.22 -16.82 -49.25
N PRO A 230 -49.72 -18.07 -49.46
CA PRO A 230 -50.26 -18.90 -48.40
C PRO A 230 -49.47 -20.19 -48.11
N ARG A 231 -49.93 -20.83 -47.03
CA ARG A 231 -49.54 -22.10 -46.38
C ARG A 231 -49.60 -23.33 -47.31
N PRO A 232 -48.81 -24.38 -47.04
CA PRO A 232 -49.39 -25.67 -46.63
C PRO A 232 -48.64 -26.29 -45.43
N THR A 233 -49.30 -26.57 -44.30
CA THR A 233 -49.77 -27.91 -43.83
C THR A 233 -48.73 -29.01 -43.96
N THR A 234 -48.19 -29.50 -42.83
CA THR A 234 -48.02 -30.93 -42.52
C THR A 234 -47.78 -31.13 -41.02
N THR A 235 -48.79 -31.75 -40.41
CA THR A 235 -48.83 -32.71 -39.28
C THR A 235 -47.50 -33.31 -38.83
N GLN A 236 -47.20 -33.33 -37.52
CA GLN A 236 -47.13 -34.59 -36.76
C GLN A 236 -46.86 -34.38 -35.26
N ASP A 237 -47.71 -35.06 -34.49
CA ASP A 237 -47.55 -35.45 -33.10
C ASP A 237 -46.22 -36.17 -32.81
N ARG A 238 -45.71 -35.99 -31.59
CA ARG A 238 -45.36 -37.11 -30.69
C ARG A 238 -44.94 -36.59 -29.30
N SER A 239 -45.82 -36.84 -28.34
CA SER A 239 -45.58 -37.55 -27.07
C SER A 239 -44.17 -37.53 -26.45
N GLY A 240 -44.12 -37.27 -25.12
CA GLY A 240 -42.94 -37.22 -24.23
C GLY A 240 -42.11 -38.52 -24.08
N PRO A 241 -41.46 -38.83 -22.93
CA PRO A 241 -41.79 -38.44 -21.57
C PRO A 241 -40.61 -37.99 -20.67
N ARG A 242 -41.00 -37.74 -19.41
CA ARG A 242 -40.25 -37.44 -18.19
C ARG A 242 -39.00 -38.30 -17.98
N GLY A 243 -37.92 -37.68 -17.54
CA GLY A 243 -36.78 -38.32 -16.86
C GLY A 243 -36.52 -37.66 -15.51
N ARG A 244 -37.13 -38.22 -14.46
CA ARG A 244 -36.68 -38.09 -13.06
C ARG A 244 -35.53 -39.08 -12.84
N SER A 245 -34.43 -38.61 -12.29
CA SER A 245 -33.52 -39.34 -11.38
C SER A 245 -32.86 -38.24 -10.55
N ASP A 246 -33.12 -38.06 -9.26
CA ASP A 246 -32.94 -38.96 -8.10
C ASP A 246 -31.56 -39.63 -8.04
N GLY A 247 -30.85 -39.31 -6.96
CA GLY A 247 -29.60 -39.94 -6.53
C GLY A 247 -28.38 -39.09 -6.84
N GLY A 248 -27.56 -38.68 -5.89
CA GLY A 248 -27.46 -38.98 -4.48
C GLY A 248 -26.23 -38.25 -3.96
N GLY A 249 -26.34 -37.68 -2.76
CA GLY A 249 -25.21 -37.05 -2.10
C GLY A 249 -24.13 -38.06 -1.74
N VAL A 250 -22.86 -37.71 -1.99
CA VAL A 250 -21.73 -38.24 -1.23
C VAL A 250 -20.67 -37.14 -1.09
N ARG A 251 -20.64 -36.52 0.09
CA ARG A 251 -19.47 -35.92 0.75
C ARG A 251 -19.62 -36.25 2.24
N PRO A 252 -18.55 -36.43 3.03
CA PRO A 252 -17.15 -36.72 2.74
C PRO A 252 -16.64 -37.96 3.54
N PRO A 253 -15.34 -38.30 3.46
CA PRO A 253 -14.64 -38.43 4.75
C PRO A 253 -13.35 -37.60 4.80
N ARG A 254 -13.20 -36.89 5.91
CA ARG A 254 -11.94 -36.29 6.37
C ARG A 254 -11.47 -37.11 7.57
N PRO A 255 -10.39 -37.89 7.43
CA PRO A 255 -9.50 -38.13 8.57
C PRO A 255 -8.03 -38.12 8.13
N GLY A 256 -7.18 -37.37 8.83
CA GLY A 256 -5.75 -37.32 8.50
C GLY A 256 -5.00 -36.20 9.21
N SER A 257 -5.03 -36.21 10.54
CA SER A 257 -4.06 -35.51 11.37
C SER A 257 -2.79 -36.35 11.46
N THR A 258 -1.83 -36.11 10.58
CA THR A 258 -0.47 -36.63 10.76
C THR A 258 0.33 -35.60 11.54
N GLN A 259 0.49 -35.86 12.83
CA GLN A 259 1.52 -35.26 13.65
C GLN A 259 2.88 -35.70 13.11
N ASP A 260 3.64 -34.78 12.50
CA ASP A 260 5.09 -34.93 12.39
C ASP A 260 5.77 -33.94 13.34
N ARG A 261 6.06 -34.48 14.52
CA ARG A 261 7.04 -33.95 15.46
C ARG A 261 8.44 -34.16 14.86
N LYS A 262 9.08 -33.10 14.39
CA LYS A 262 10.55 -33.01 14.37
C LYS A 262 10.98 -31.81 15.20
N GLY A 263 11.65 -32.13 16.31
CA GLY A 263 11.86 -31.26 17.45
C GLY A 263 12.88 -30.13 17.25
N PRO A 264 13.03 -29.28 18.28
CA PRO A 264 14.04 -28.23 18.29
C PRO A 264 15.42 -28.84 18.58
N ARG A 265 16.38 -28.59 17.67
CA ARG A 265 17.81 -28.70 17.99
C ARG A 265 18.15 -27.64 19.05
N SER A 266 18.43 -28.09 20.26
CA SER A 266 19.21 -27.36 21.25
C SER A 266 20.62 -27.15 20.68
N HIS A 267 21.01 -25.89 20.54
CA HIS A 267 22.42 -25.50 20.56
C HIS A 267 22.61 -24.70 21.84
N ASP A 268 22.88 -25.44 22.91
CA ASP A 268 23.61 -24.94 24.08
C ASP A 268 25.07 -24.81 23.67
N ALA A 269 25.54 -23.56 23.62
CA ALA A 269 26.94 -23.16 23.79
C ALA A 269 26.82 -21.70 24.24
N ASP A 270 26.70 -21.47 25.54
CA ASP A 270 27.84 -21.29 26.43
C ASP A 270 28.73 -20.13 25.96
N GLY A 271 28.57 -19.01 26.66
CA GLY A 271 29.13 -17.72 26.34
C GLY A 271 28.84 -16.78 27.49
N GLY A 272 29.35 -17.18 28.65
CA GLY A 272 29.17 -16.52 29.94
C GLY A 272 29.48 -15.02 29.92
N GLY A 273 28.78 -14.33 30.81
CA GLY A 273 28.91 -12.91 31.01
C GLY A 273 30.26 -12.48 31.60
N ARG A 274 30.64 -11.25 31.25
CA ARG A 274 31.38 -10.34 32.12
C ARG A 274 31.05 -8.90 31.71
N PRO A 275 30.53 -8.10 32.64
CA PRO A 275 31.07 -6.74 32.80
C PRO A 275 31.23 -6.40 34.31
N PRO A 276 31.80 -5.23 34.67
CA PRO A 276 32.91 -4.49 34.07
C PRO A 276 34.08 -4.35 35.08
N ARG A 277 35.24 -3.85 34.66
CA ARG A 277 36.30 -3.41 35.58
C ARG A 277 36.55 -1.91 35.34
N PRO A 278 36.47 -1.04 36.37
CA PRO A 278 36.94 0.34 36.29
C PRO A 278 38.37 0.46 36.84
N GLY A 279 39.11 1.45 36.34
CA GLY A 279 40.50 1.78 36.71
C GLY A 279 41.36 1.92 35.46
N SER A 280 41.54 3.15 34.95
CA SER A 280 42.59 4.13 35.31
C SER A 280 43.98 3.77 34.76
N PHE A 281 44.76 4.81 34.48
CA PHE A 281 46.12 4.82 33.89
C PHE A 281 46.16 4.70 32.35
N SER A 282 47.02 5.41 31.62
CA SER A 282 47.78 6.64 31.83
C SER A 282 48.39 6.98 30.46
N GLN A 283 48.87 8.20 30.31
CA GLN A 283 49.70 8.65 29.19
C GLN A 283 50.90 7.73 28.91
N GLY A 284 51.41 7.82 27.67
CA GLY A 284 52.84 7.65 27.41
C GLY A 284 53.20 6.52 26.45
N ASP A 285 53.97 6.91 25.43
CA ASP A 285 55.01 6.12 24.78
C ASP A 285 54.66 5.14 23.66
N ARG A 286 54.66 5.76 22.47
CA ARG A 286 55.27 5.27 21.22
C ARG A 286 56.63 4.58 21.50
N PRO A 287 56.93 3.46 20.84
CA PRO A 287 58.06 3.53 19.91
C PRO A 287 57.90 2.73 18.61
N GLU A 288 58.60 3.28 17.61
CA GLU A 288 59.35 2.64 16.54
C GLU A 288 58.68 1.80 15.44
N ARG A 289 58.92 2.33 14.23
CA ARG A 289 58.82 1.70 12.92
C ARG A 289 59.89 0.62 12.76
N LYS A 290 59.55 -0.46 12.06
CA LYS A 290 60.52 -1.32 11.35
C LYS A 290 60.11 -1.52 9.88
N PRO A 291 61.08 -1.79 8.99
CA PRO A 291 61.02 -1.38 7.58
C PRO A 291 60.48 -2.44 6.62
N MET A 292 60.31 -1.97 5.39
CA MET A 292 59.78 -2.59 4.18
C MET A 292 60.42 -3.95 3.84
N ALA A 293 59.58 -4.91 3.45
CA ALA A 293 59.97 -6.08 2.68
C ALA A 293 59.53 -5.91 1.21
N ALA A 294 60.48 -6.10 0.31
CA ALA A 294 60.40 -5.93 -1.14
C ALA A 294 59.49 -6.98 -1.84
N PRO A 295 59.08 -6.73 -3.10
CA PRO A 295 58.06 -7.51 -3.79
C PRO A 295 58.64 -8.76 -4.45
N ARG A 296 57.87 -9.84 -4.50
CA ARG A 296 58.21 -11.07 -5.22
C ARG A 296 57.15 -11.43 -6.27
N PRO A 297 57.56 -12.17 -7.33
CA PRO A 297 57.12 -11.92 -8.70
C PRO A 297 55.88 -12.71 -9.14
N SER A 298 55.23 -12.14 -10.15
CA SER A 298 54.25 -12.75 -11.03
C SER A 298 54.71 -14.05 -11.68
N LYS A 299 53.82 -15.04 -11.80
CA LYS A 299 53.54 -15.76 -13.07
C LYS A 299 52.25 -16.60 -13.01
N PRO A 300 51.64 -16.90 -14.18
CA PRO A 300 50.21 -17.18 -14.33
C PRO A 300 49.91 -18.66 -14.59
N VAL A 301 48.74 -19.17 -14.19
CA VAL A 301 48.03 -20.22 -14.94
C VAL A 301 46.52 -20.08 -14.75
N ARG A 302 45.84 -20.01 -15.89
CA ARG A 302 44.41 -19.98 -16.13
C ARG A 302 43.81 -21.36 -15.81
N ALA A 303 43.04 -21.48 -14.74
CA ALA A 303 42.13 -22.60 -14.52
C ALA A 303 40.70 -22.08 -14.71
N LYS A 304 39.98 -22.65 -15.69
CA LYS A 304 38.54 -22.45 -15.86
C LYS A 304 37.85 -23.03 -14.62
N VAL A 305 37.43 -22.16 -13.71
CA VAL A 305 36.50 -22.50 -12.64
C VAL A 305 35.12 -22.32 -13.23
N GLU A 306 34.47 -23.43 -13.57
CA GLU A 306 33.07 -23.43 -13.94
C GLU A 306 32.23 -22.88 -12.79
N ASP A 307 31.33 -21.99 -13.16
CA ASP A 307 30.51 -21.14 -12.32
C ASP A 307 29.66 -21.93 -11.32
N LYS A 308 30.12 -22.01 -10.07
CA LYS A 308 29.23 -22.08 -8.90
C LYS A 308 28.84 -20.67 -8.47
N SER A 309 28.35 -19.89 -9.42
CA SER A 309 27.69 -18.63 -9.14
C SER A 309 26.33 -18.96 -8.53
N HIS A 310 26.09 -18.52 -7.29
CA HIS A 310 24.81 -18.79 -6.62
C HIS A 310 23.65 -18.29 -7.49
N PRO A 311 22.49 -18.98 -7.53
CA PRO A 311 21.36 -18.61 -8.40
C PRO A 311 20.89 -17.16 -8.20
N SER A 312 21.08 -16.59 -7.01
CA SER A 312 20.79 -15.19 -6.71
C SER A 312 21.72 -14.20 -7.42
N TRP A 313 22.96 -14.58 -7.72
CA TRP A 313 23.92 -13.75 -8.44
C TRP A 313 23.68 -13.80 -9.95
N ALA A 314 23.42 -15.00 -10.50
CA ALA A 314 23.03 -15.18 -11.90
C ALA A 314 21.75 -14.39 -12.25
N ALA A 315 20.74 -14.40 -11.38
CA ALA A 315 19.51 -13.62 -11.57
C ALA A 315 19.77 -12.09 -11.61
N LYS A 316 20.71 -11.61 -10.79
CA LYS A 316 21.07 -10.19 -10.73
C LYS A 316 21.87 -9.73 -11.94
N GLN A 317 22.66 -10.63 -12.54
CA GLN A 317 23.37 -10.39 -13.80
C GLN A 317 22.37 -10.27 -14.96
N ALA A 318 21.43 -11.21 -15.05
CA ALA A 318 20.40 -11.21 -16.11
C ALA A 318 19.48 -9.97 -16.07
N GLN A 319 19.22 -9.40 -14.89
CA GLN A 319 18.50 -8.12 -14.79
C GLN A 319 19.32 -6.94 -15.30
N LYS A 320 20.61 -6.86 -14.95
CA LYS A 320 21.50 -5.80 -15.46
C LYS A 320 21.70 -5.86 -16.96
N ASP A 321 21.77 -7.05 -17.54
CA ASP A 321 21.92 -7.20 -18.99
C ASP A 321 20.64 -6.79 -19.72
N LYS A 322 19.45 -7.07 -19.17
CA LYS A 322 18.18 -6.54 -19.71
C LYS A 322 18.09 -5.01 -19.63
N GLU A 323 18.55 -4.41 -18.53
CA GLU A 323 18.54 -2.94 -18.38
C GLU A 323 19.59 -2.22 -19.26
N LYS A 324 20.67 -2.90 -19.65
CA LYS A 324 21.72 -2.31 -20.50
C LYS A 324 21.37 -2.28 -21.99
N VAL A 325 20.45 -3.13 -22.46
CA VAL A 325 20.11 -3.23 -23.89
C VAL A 325 19.30 -2.02 -24.39
N ASP A 326 18.64 -1.27 -23.50
CA ASP A 326 17.79 -0.13 -23.89
C ASP A 326 18.48 1.23 -23.89
N ILE A 327 19.78 1.31 -23.59
CA ILE A 327 20.55 2.55 -23.80
C ILE A 327 21.06 2.54 -25.24
N HIS A 328 20.15 2.80 -26.19
CA HIS A 328 20.52 3.16 -27.55
C HIS A 328 21.46 4.38 -27.48
N ALA A 329 22.70 4.21 -27.94
CA ALA A 329 23.63 5.32 -28.08
C ALA A 329 22.96 6.42 -28.91
N PHE A 330 22.98 7.65 -28.40
CA PHE A 330 22.28 8.79 -29.00
C PHE A 330 22.84 9.07 -30.42
N THR A 331 22.14 8.60 -31.45
CA THR A 331 22.50 8.81 -32.88
C THR A 331 21.99 10.16 -33.41
N GLY A 332 22.08 11.22 -32.59
CA GLY A 332 21.70 12.57 -33.00
C GLY A 332 22.87 13.33 -33.62
N LYS A 333 22.70 13.90 -34.81
CA LYS A 333 23.67 14.87 -35.36
C LYS A 333 23.68 16.12 -34.49
N LYS A 334 24.85 16.46 -33.96
CA LYS A 334 25.08 17.67 -33.15
C LYS A 334 24.93 18.89 -34.06
N VAL A 335 23.89 19.70 -33.84
CA VAL A 335 23.74 21.01 -34.49
C VAL A 335 24.68 21.98 -33.78
N VAL A 336 25.63 22.52 -34.53
CA VAL A 336 26.47 23.65 -34.09
C VAL A 336 25.87 24.89 -34.73
N PHE A 337 25.61 25.93 -33.94
CA PHE A 337 25.27 27.25 -34.46
C PHE A 337 26.60 28.00 -34.60
N ASP A 338 26.92 28.40 -35.82
CA ASP A 338 28.05 29.29 -36.09
C ASP A 338 27.60 30.73 -35.79
N ASP A 339 28.40 31.44 -34.98
CA ASP A 339 28.31 32.88 -34.69
C ASP A 339 28.74 33.72 -35.91
#